data_AF-A0A2V6R5N1-F1
#
_entry.id   AF-A0A2V6R5N1-F1
#
_cell.length_a   1.000
_cell.length_b   1.000
_cell.length_c   1.000
_cell.angle_alpha   90.00
_cell.angle_beta   90.00
_cell.angle_gamma   90.00
#
_symmetry.space_group_name_H-M   'P 1'
#
loop_
_entity.id
_entity.type
_entity.pdbx_description
1 polymer ?
#
loop_
_entity_poly.entity_id
_entity_poly.type
_entity_poly.pdbx_seq_one_letter_code
_entity_poly.pdbx_strand_id
1 'polypeptide(L)'
;RRGDLIGAMIVDGAKTVTEADVEVSEAVDFARYYARTLRETADELLDCRMEPLGVVVVTPPWNFPLSIPAGGVLAALAAGNAVVLKPAPEAVLVGSWLATCLWDAGVPREILQFLPCPDDETGRGLVTDPRVGAVILTGSVETARLFLGWRPDLTLFAETSGKNAIVITSLADRDQAVRDLVRSAFGHNGQKCSAASLAICEAEVYDDADFRRQLRDAAASLDVGSAWEPTSRITPLTQAPGAALRRALTVLDEGEEWLLEPRPATDNAQLWSPGIKLGVRPGSFFHRTECFGPVLGLMRAEHLDQAIELANAQPFGLTSGIQTLDDREIARWVDRIEAGNLYVNRPITGAIVGRQPFGGWKASSVGPGAKAGGPNYVLQLARWRQASRPAGDDARLPETTAALLERCVADLSDEDARALVRASASSYARAWRRHFGREHDPSAIRGERNVFRYRPWRRVIARGTSARPETAAALCQVLLAASVAGTRLTLSLSPDSRPWRWLAECEGVELVSEAEAGFVERLAHPGDAERLRAWEPISTAVRAAANGTGVTVIDAPVLANGRLELRWYLREQTVSRVVHRYGSVDDGGDRVR
;
A
#
# COMPACT_ATOMS: atom_id res chain seq x y z
N ARG A 1 7.74 -0.23 28.87
CA ARG A 1 7.24 1.15 28.71
C ARG A 1 5.88 1.23 28.01
N ARG A 2 5.02 0.18 28.05
CA ARG A 2 3.71 0.21 27.35
C ARG A 2 2.79 1.31 27.90
N GLY A 3 2.69 1.44 29.22
CA GLY A 3 1.92 2.50 29.86
C GLY A 3 2.41 3.91 29.49
N ASP A 4 3.73 4.13 29.50
CA ASP A 4 4.34 5.42 29.14
C ASP A 4 4.04 5.81 27.69
N LEU A 5 4.13 4.84 26.77
CA LEU A 5 3.81 5.03 25.36
C LEU A 5 2.33 5.36 25.15
N ILE A 6 1.42 4.67 25.86
CA ILE A 6 -0.01 4.99 25.83
C ILE A 6 -0.24 6.41 26.34
N GLY A 7 0.36 6.78 27.47
CA GLY A 7 0.27 8.14 28.02
C GLY A 7 0.76 9.20 27.04
N ALA A 8 1.91 8.98 26.40
CA ALA A 8 2.44 9.89 25.38
C ALA A 8 1.49 10.06 24.19
N MET A 9 0.85 8.98 23.71
CA MET A 9 -0.10 9.04 22.59
C MET A 9 -1.42 9.75 22.95
N ILE A 10 -1.84 9.68 24.22
CA ILE A 10 -2.97 10.46 24.73
C ILE A 10 -2.60 11.95 24.75
N VAL A 11 -1.38 12.29 25.20
CA VAL A 11 -0.89 13.68 25.28
C VAL A 11 -0.73 14.31 23.89
N ASP A 12 0.02 13.67 22.98
CA ASP A 12 0.36 14.22 21.67
C ASP A 12 -0.84 14.20 20.71
N GLY A 13 -1.58 13.08 20.68
CA GLY A 13 -2.56 12.79 19.63
C GLY A 13 -4.01 12.73 20.09
N ALA A 14 -4.27 12.90 21.39
CA ALA A 14 -5.59 12.67 22.00
C ALA A 14 -6.19 11.29 21.66
N LYS A 15 -5.35 10.26 21.53
CA LYS A 15 -5.83 8.89 21.30
C LYS A 15 -6.61 8.35 22.49
N THR A 16 -7.61 7.52 22.24
CA THR A 16 -8.19 6.70 23.31
C THR A 16 -7.19 5.64 23.74
N VAL A 17 -7.28 5.18 25.00
CA VAL A 17 -6.42 4.10 25.53
C VAL A 17 -6.49 2.86 24.64
N THR A 18 -7.67 2.50 24.12
CA THR A 18 -7.86 1.32 23.28
C THR A 18 -7.20 1.45 21.92
N GLU A 19 -7.19 2.63 21.31
CA GLU A 19 -6.50 2.88 20.04
C GLU A 19 -4.98 2.98 20.23
N ALA A 20 -4.53 3.52 21.36
CA ALA A 20 -3.12 3.59 21.72
C ALA A 20 -2.53 2.20 22.06
N ASP A 21 -3.26 1.35 22.80
CA ASP A 21 -2.76 0.04 23.22
C ASP A 21 -2.49 -0.91 22.05
N VAL A 22 -3.39 -0.93 21.06
CA VAL A 22 -3.20 -1.75 19.84
C VAL A 22 -1.99 -1.27 19.03
N GLU A 23 -1.72 0.04 19.03
CA GLU A 23 -0.57 0.61 18.34
C GLU A 23 0.76 0.19 18.98
N VAL A 24 0.82 0.09 20.32
CA VAL A 24 2.01 -0.47 20.99
C VAL A 24 2.24 -1.92 20.58
N SER A 25 1.18 -2.71 20.43
CA SER A 25 1.29 -4.09 19.94
C SER A 25 1.81 -4.15 18.50
N GLU A 26 1.28 -3.30 17.62
CA GLU A 26 1.72 -3.20 16.23
C GLU A 26 3.21 -2.84 16.12
N ALA A 27 3.70 -1.90 16.93
CA ALA A 27 5.12 -1.54 17.00
C ALA A 27 6.02 -2.73 17.43
N VAL A 28 5.58 -3.49 18.43
CA VAL A 28 6.28 -4.70 18.89
C VAL A 28 6.27 -5.78 17.80
N ASP A 29 5.15 -5.94 17.11
CA ASP A 29 5.00 -6.92 16.05
C ASP A 29 5.90 -6.59 14.86
N PHE A 30 6.03 -5.32 14.45
CA PHE A 30 6.99 -4.92 13.41
C PHE A 30 8.42 -5.35 13.74
N ALA A 31 8.87 -5.12 14.98
CA ALA A 31 10.23 -5.48 15.41
C ALA A 31 10.49 -6.98 15.25
N ARG A 32 9.54 -7.80 15.70
CA ARG A 32 9.64 -9.27 15.64
C ARG A 32 9.48 -9.79 14.22
N TYR A 33 8.51 -9.26 13.49
CA TYR A 33 8.14 -9.73 12.16
C TYR A 33 9.27 -9.48 11.17
N TYR A 34 9.82 -8.27 11.10
CA TYR A 34 10.89 -7.96 10.14
C TYR A 34 12.15 -8.80 10.38
N ALA A 35 12.54 -9.02 11.64
CA ALA A 35 13.67 -9.88 11.98
C ALA A 35 13.41 -11.37 11.64
N ARG A 36 12.17 -11.85 11.77
CA ARG A 36 11.80 -13.22 11.41
C ARG A 36 11.78 -13.40 9.89
N THR A 37 11.05 -12.57 9.16
CA THR A 37 10.83 -12.77 7.74
C THR A 37 12.11 -12.63 6.91
N LEU A 38 13.04 -11.77 7.33
CA LEU A 38 14.35 -11.68 6.68
C LEU A 38 15.15 -12.97 6.82
N ARG A 39 15.11 -13.62 8.00
CA ARG A 39 15.76 -14.93 8.23
C ARG A 39 15.11 -16.04 7.40
N GLU A 40 13.78 -16.06 7.35
CA GLU A 40 13.03 -17.07 6.57
C GLU A 40 13.28 -16.94 5.07
N THR A 41 13.53 -15.74 4.56
CA THR A 41 13.76 -15.52 3.12
C THR A 41 15.23 -15.68 2.72
N ALA A 42 16.17 -15.75 3.68
CA ALA A 42 17.61 -15.70 3.40
C ALA A 42 18.10 -16.80 2.44
N ASP A 43 17.60 -18.03 2.60
CA ASP A 43 17.99 -19.18 1.77
C ASP A 43 17.54 -19.04 0.30
N GLU A 44 16.54 -18.21 0.03
CA GLU A 44 16.06 -17.93 -1.33
C GLU A 44 16.90 -16.86 -2.04
N LEU A 45 17.85 -16.24 -1.33
CA LEU A 45 18.60 -15.06 -1.79
C LEU A 45 20.11 -15.29 -1.83
N LEU A 46 20.58 -16.54 -1.68
CA LEU A 46 22.00 -16.91 -1.61
C LEU A 46 22.82 -16.52 -2.85
N ASP A 47 22.18 -16.42 -4.01
CA ASP A 47 22.80 -16.01 -5.27
C ASP A 47 22.85 -14.49 -5.44
N CYS A 48 22.38 -13.73 -4.45
CA CYS A 48 22.36 -12.27 -4.42
C CYS A 48 23.04 -11.70 -3.17
N ARG A 49 23.47 -10.44 -3.26
CA ARG A 49 24.00 -9.66 -2.14
C ARG A 49 23.07 -8.51 -1.83
N MET A 50 22.76 -8.35 -0.54
CA MET A 50 22.02 -7.22 0.00
C MET A 50 23.01 -6.11 0.39
N GLU A 51 22.81 -4.92 -0.14
CA GLU A 51 23.59 -3.72 0.19
C GLU A 51 22.65 -2.64 0.74
N PRO A 52 22.99 -1.91 1.82
CA PRO A 52 22.14 -0.87 2.33
C PRO A 52 21.99 0.30 1.34
N LEU A 53 20.87 1.01 1.44
CA LEU A 53 20.64 2.27 0.72
C LEU A 53 21.50 3.41 1.27
N GLY A 54 21.91 3.33 2.54
CA GLY A 54 22.73 4.33 3.23
C GLY A 54 21.99 4.92 4.41
N VAL A 55 21.76 6.23 4.40
CA VAL A 55 20.92 6.92 5.40
C VAL A 55 19.48 6.94 4.91
N VAL A 56 18.56 6.44 5.73
CA VAL A 56 17.11 6.48 5.49
C VAL A 56 16.48 7.49 6.44
N VAL A 57 15.79 8.49 5.89
CA VAL A 57 15.00 9.42 6.69
C VAL A 57 13.58 8.88 6.81
N VAL A 58 13.09 8.72 8.04
CA VAL A 58 11.72 8.29 8.33
C VAL A 58 10.90 9.50 8.74
N THR A 59 9.91 9.86 7.92
CA THR A 59 8.96 10.96 8.13
C THR A 59 7.54 10.40 8.35
N PRO A 60 7.21 9.94 9.56
CA PRO A 60 5.91 9.37 9.92
C PRO A 60 4.84 10.45 10.10
N PRO A 61 3.55 10.09 10.14
CA PRO A 61 2.45 10.99 10.45
C PRO A 61 2.23 11.07 11.97
N TRP A 62 1.30 11.93 12.38
CA TRP A 62 0.87 12.07 13.78
C TRP A 62 -0.24 11.09 14.20
N ASN A 63 -0.98 10.51 13.25
CA ASN A 63 -2.19 9.73 13.56
C ASN A 63 -1.91 8.30 14.01
N PHE A 64 -0.73 7.75 13.71
CA PHE A 64 -0.15 6.55 14.32
C PHE A 64 1.31 6.89 14.67
N PRO A 65 1.51 7.68 15.74
CA PRO A 65 2.79 8.31 16.05
C PRO A 65 3.83 7.34 16.63
N LEU A 66 3.45 6.10 16.92
CA LEU A 66 4.33 5.04 17.43
C LEU A 66 4.53 3.93 16.42
N SER A 67 3.47 3.29 15.91
CA SER A 67 3.62 2.05 15.13
C SER A 67 4.18 2.31 13.74
N ILE A 68 3.74 3.35 13.05
CA ILE A 68 4.25 3.73 11.73
C ILE A 68 5.73 4.11 11.79
N PRO A 69 6.19 5.02 12.68
CA PRO A 69 7.62 5.28 12.78
C PRO A 69 8.42 4.06 13.25
N ALA A 70 7.89 3.24 14.17
CA ALA A 70 8.54 2.00 14.55
C ALA A 70 8.73 1.09 13.33
N GLY A 71 7.69 0.90 12.52
CA GLY A 71 7.73 0.11 11.30
C GLY A 71 8.79 0.59 10.32
N GLY A 72 8.83 1.90 10.03
CA GLY A 72 9.83 2.49 9.13
C GLY A 72 11.26 2.36 9.67
N VAL A 73 11.48 2.73 10.93
CA VAL A 73 12.80 2.68 11.59
C VAL A 73 13.32 1.24 11.65
N LEU A 74 12.51 0.30 12.14
CA LEU A 74 12.90 -1.09 12.32
C LEU A 74 13.16 -1.80 10.99
N ALA A 75 12.37 -1.52 9.96
CA ALA A 75 12.60 -2.08 8.63
C ALA A 75 13.90 -1.55 8.00
N ALA A 76 14.18 -0.25 8.13
CA ALA A 76 15.39 0.36 7.61
C ALA A 76 16.64 -0.20 8.32
N LEU A 77 16.60 -0.31 9.66
CA LEU A 77 17.65 -0.94 10.45
C LEU A 77 17.86 -2.41 10.07
N ALA A 78 16.77 -3.17 9.90
CA ALA A 78 16.85 -4.59 9.49
C ALA A 78 17.49 -4.78 8.11
N ALA A 79 17.32 -3.81 7.20
CA ALA A 79 17.98 -3.80 5.89
C ALA A 79 19.43 -3.27 5.93
N GLY A 80 19.96 -2.94 7.11
CA GLY A 80 21.35 -2.52 7.31
C GLY A 80 21.60 -1.01 7.14
N ASN A 81 20.55 -0.19 7.14
CA ASN A 81 20.66 1.26 6.96
C ASN A 81 20.87 2.00 8.29
N ALA A 82 21.51 3.16 8.23
CA ALA A 82 21.40 4.17 9.29
C ALA A 82 20.08 4.95 9.13
N VAL A 83 19.51 5.44 10.23
CA VAL A 83 18.18 6.04 10.25
C VAL A 83 18.18 7.41 10.92
N VAL A 84 17.52 8.37 10.29
CA VAL A 84 17.11 9.63 10.90
C VAL A 84 15.60 9.62 11.07
N LEU A 85 15.12 9.59 12.31
CA LEU A 85 13.70 9.72 12.63
C LEU A 85 13.35 11.20 12.80
N LYS A 86 12.58 11.74 11.85
CA LYS A 86 11.98 13.09 11.92
C LYS A 86 10.47 12.91 12.18
N PRO A 87 10.01 12.87 13.44
CA PRO A 87 8.58 12.70 13.74
C PRO A 87 7.75 13.88 13.23
N ALA A 88 6.43 13.67 13.08
CA ALA A 88 5.50 14.77 12.90
C ALA A 88 5.59 15.77 14.09
N PRO A 89 5.46 17.09 13.86
CA PRO A 89 5.55 18.09 14.93
C PRO A 89 4.56 17.87 16.08
N GLU A 90 3.41 17.26 15.80
CA GLU A 90 2.37 16.94 16.78
C GLU A 90 2.71 15.73 17.65
N ALA A 91 3.72 14.93 17.28
CA ALA A 91 3.99 13.60 17.82
C ALA A 91 5.42 13.43 18.36
N VAL A 92 6.06 14.53 18.73
CA VAL A 92 7.48 14.56 19.13
C VAL A 92 7.72 13.77 20.42
N LEU A 93 6.80 13.82 21.40
CA LEU A 93 6.97 13.09 22.66
C LEU A 93 6.94 11.58 22.39
N VAL A 94 5.98 11.10 21.62
CA VAL A 94 5.89 9.67 21.25
C VAL A 94 7.14 9.24 20.47
N GLY A 95 7.58 10.03 19.50
CA GLY A 95 8.81 9.76 18.74
C GLY A 95 10.06 9.68 19.63
N SER A 96 10.15 10.52 20.65
CA SER A 96 11.27 10.50 21.61
C SER A 96 11.26 9.22 22.46
N TRP A 97 10.10 8.73 22.87
CA TRP A 97 9.96 7.47 23.59
C TRP A 97 10.34 6.27 22.73
N LEU A 98 9.94 6.27 21.45
CA LEU A 98 10.35 5.24 20.49
C LEU A 98 11.88 5.20 20.35
N ALA A 99 12.51 6.34 20.08
CA ALA A 99 13.97 6.43 19.95
C ALA A 99 14.66 5.94 21.23
N THR A 100 14.17 6.34 22.40
CA THR A 100 14.71 5.88 23.68
C THR A 100 14.57 4.38 23.87
N CYS A 101 13.42 3.79 23.52
CA CYS A 101 13.24 2.34 23.60
C CYS A 101 14.25 1.57 22.72
N LEU A 102 14.54 2.10 21.53
CA LEU A 102 15.50 1.47 20.60
C LEU A 102 16.95 1.64 21.06
N TRP A 103 17.32 2.81 21.61
CA TRP A 103 18.64 3.01 22.21
C TRP A 103 18.85 2.13 23.45
N ASP A 104 17.84 2.01 24.31
CA ASP A 104 17.89 1.13 25.49
C ASP A 104 17.99 -0.36 25.08
N ALA A 105 17.44 -0.72 23.92
CA ALA A 105 17.57 -2.06 23.34
C ALA A 105 18.94 -2.32 22.68
N GLY A 106 19.81 -1.30 22.62
CA GLY A 106 21.18 -1.42 22.11
C GLY A 106 21.42 -0.90 20.69
N VAL A 107 20.44 -0.24 20.06
CA VAL A 107 20.68 0.45 18.77
C VAL A 107 21.62 1.64 19.03
N PRO A 108 22.80 1.72 18.38
CA PRO A 108 23.72 2.83 18.61
C PRO A 108 23.13 4.17 18.17
N ARG A 109 23.44 5.25 18.91
CA ARG A 109 22.92 6.61 18.62
C ARG A 109 23.46 7.20 17.32
N GLU A 110 24.61 6.73 16.89
CA GLU A 110 25.22 7.04 15.60
C GLU A 110 24.52 6.33 14.42
N ILE A 111 23.76 5.26 14.70
CA ILE A 111 22.97 4.53 13.70
C ILE A 111 21.52 5.02 13.68
N LEU A 112 20.92 5.32 14.83
CA LEU A 112 19.57 5.91 14.94
C LEU A 112 19.64 7.31 15.56
N GLN A 113 19.42 8.32 14.73
CA GLN A 113 19.30 9.72 15.16
C GLN A 113 17.83 10.13 15.27
N PHE A 114 17.48 10.82 16.35
CA PHE A 114 16.18 11.45 16.55
C PHE A 114 16.30 12.95 16.27
N LEU A 115 15.63 13.44 15.23
CA LEU A 115 15.76 14.81 14.74
C LEU A 115 14.37 15.45 14.56
N PRO A 116 13.72 15.92 15.64
CA PRO A 116 12.54 16.76 15.51
C PRO A 116 12.97 18.10 14.90
N CYS A 117 12.50 18.36 13.68
CA CYS A 117 12.78 19.62 12.98
C CYS A 117 11.51 20.15 12.30
N PRO A 118 11.40 21.49 12.14
CA PRO A 118 10.25 22.11 11.48
C PRO A 118 10.12 21.70 10.01
N ASP A 119 8.92 21.90 9.46
CA ASP A 119 8.59 21.69 8.05
C ASP A 119 8.89 22.95 7.22
N ASP A 120 10.12 23.44 7.34
CA ASP A 120 10.64 24.60 6.62
C ASP A 120 11.90 24.22 5.79
N GLU A 121 12.77 25.19 5.51
CA GLU A 121 14.04 24.97 4.81
C GLU A 121 14.95 23.95 5.52
N THR A 122 14.81 23.74 6.84
CA THR A 122 15.50 22.70 7.60
C THR A 122 14.99 21.32 7.21
N GLY A 123 13.66 21.13 7.21
CA GLY A 123 13.04 19.87 6.80
C GLY A 123 13.30 19.54 5.33
N ARG A 124 13.20 20.55 4.47
CA ARG A 124 13.59 20.43 3.06
C ARG A 124 15.06 20.06 2.89
N GLY A 125 15.95 20.75 3.61
CA GLY A 125 17.38 20.47 3.61
C GLY A 125 17.68 19.02 3.96
N LEU A 126 17.02 18.48 5.00
CA LEU A 126 17.14 17.07 5.38
C LEU A 126 16.72 16.11 4.26
N VAL A 127 15.54 16.31 3.66
CA VAL A 127 15.00 15.42 2.61
C VAL A 127 15.85 15.47 1.33
N THR A 128 16.37 16.65 0.99
CA THR A 128 17.15 16.86 -0.24
C THR A 128 18.64 16.60 -0.11
N ASP A 129 19.14 16.31 1.10
CA ASP A 129 20.57 16.09 1.33
C ASP A 129 21.10 14.91 0.47
N PRO A 130 22.21 15.09 -0.27
CA PRO A 130 22.73 14.05 -1.16
C PRO A 130 23.20 12.78 -0.43
N ARG A 131 23.43 12.84 0.89
CA ARG A 131 23.80 11.68 1.72
C ARG A 131 22.58 10.82 2.09
N VAL A 132 21.36 11.35 1.96
CA VAL A 132 20.13 10.59 2.15
C VAL A 132 19.95 9.66 0.96
N GLY A 133 20.01 8.36 1.25
CA GLY A 133 19.82 7.29 0.27
C GLY A 133 18.35 7.03 -0.04
N ALA A 134 17.46 7.22 0.94
CA ALA A 134 16.02 7.12 0.74
C ALA A 134 15.20 7.83 1.84
N VAL A 135 13.92 8.05 1.54
CA VAL A 135 12.92 8.56 2.49
C VAL A 135 11.78 7.57 2.60
N ILE A 136 11.40 7.23 3.83
CA ILE A 136 10.13 6.55 4.13
C ILE A 136 9.15 7.60 4.62
N LEU A 137 8.14 7.89 3.80
CA LEU A 137 7.08 8.85 4.09
C LEU A 137 5.80 8.09 4.43
N THR A 138 5.08 8.57 5.43
CA THR A 138 3.65 8.24 5.53
C THR A 138 2.88 9.52 5.80
N GLY A 139 1.98 9.87 4.88
CA GLY A 139 1.36 11.21 4.83
C GLY A 139 0.52 11.43 3.58
N SER A 140 0.48 12.67 3.09
CA SER A 140 -0.32 13.02 1.91
C SER A 140 0.43 12.75 0.59
N VAL A 141 -0.33 12.52 -0.49
CA VAL A 141 0.25 12.38 -1.83
C VAL A 141 0.85 13.71 -2.32
N GLU A 142 0.33 14.83 -1.83
CA GLU A 142 0.87 16.17 -2.08
C GLU A 142 2.29 16.31 -1.51
N THR A 143 2.55 15.81 -0.28
CA THR A 143 3.89 15.81 0.31
C THR A 143 4.84 14.89 -0.46
N ALA A 144 4.37 13.71 -0.90
CA ALA A 144 5.18 12.81 -1.73
C ALA A 144 5.60 13.48 -3.05
N ARG A 145 4.66 14.15 -3.73
CA ARG A 145 4.92 14.93 -4.95
C ARG A 145 5.86 16.10 -4.69
N LEU A 146 5.72 16.79 -3.56
CA LEU A 146 6.61 17.88 -3.15
C LEU A 146 8.05 17.40 -3.00
N PHE A 147 8.28 16.27 -2.31
CA PHE A 147 9.61 15.70 -2.13
C PHE A 147 10.26 15.31 -3.47
N LEU A 148 9.50 14.65 -4.35
CA LEU A 148 9.96 14.30 -5.70
C LEU A 148 10.16 15.53 -6.60
N GLY A 149 9.42 16.61 -6.37
CA GLY A 149 9.61 17.90 -7.05
C GLY A 149 10.90 18.60 -6.63
N TRP A 150 11.32 18.46 -5.38
CA TRP A 150 12.61 18.98 -4.91
C TRP A 150 13.80 18.15 -5.37
N ARG A 151 13.65 16.82 -5.37
CA ARG A 151 14.69 15.87 -5.74
C ARG A 151 14.12 14.73 -6.59
N PRO A 152 14.08 14.85 -7.93
CA PRO A 152 13.46 13.86 -8.82
C PRO A 152 14.10 12.46 -8.79
N ASP A 153 15.35 12.34 -8.36
CA ASP A 153 16.09 11.08 -8.16
C ASP A 153 15.92 10.47 -6.77
N LEU A 154 15.13 11.09 -5.88
CA LEU A 154 14.90 10.60 -4.52
C LEU A 154 14.27 9.19 -4.55
N THR A 155 14.90 8.25 -3.87
CA THR A 155 14.26 6.96 -3.56
C THR A 155 13.23 7.19 -2.46
N LEU A 156 11.96 7.26 -2.85
CA LEU A 156 10.83 7.52 -1.96
C LEU A 156 9.97 6.27 -1.79
N PHE A 157 9.73 5.88 -0.55
CA PHE A 157 8.74 4.89 -0.15
C PHE A 157 7.63 5.63 0.59
N ALA A 158 6.53 5.95 -0.09
CA ALA A 158 5.43 6.67 0.54
C ALA A 158 4.18 5.79 0.61
N GLU A 159 3.71 5.56 1.84
CA GLU A 159 2.32 5.16 2.07
C GLU A 159 1.49 6.43 2.19
N THR A 160 0.57 6.61 1.27
CA THR A 160 -0.28 7.80 1.21
C THR A 160 -1.72 7.43 1.50
N SER A 161 -2.51 8.44 1.84
CA SER A 161 -3.80 8.25 2.49
C SER A 161 -4.87 7.62 1.57
N GLY A 162 -6.13 7.52 2.02
CA GLY A 162 -7.16 6.73 1.34
C GLY A 162 -8.56 7.33 1.39
N LYS A 163 -9.35 7.10 0.33
CA LYS A 163 -10.79 7.39 0.33
C LYS A 163 -11.60 6.08 0.32
N ASN A 164 -11.63 5.44 1.48
CA ASN A 164 -12.07 4.04 1.60
C ASN A 164 -13.59 3.93 1.68
N ALA A 165 -14.11 2.82 1.13
CA ALA A 165 -15.53 2.51 1.10
C ALA A 165 -15.84 1.11 1.63
N ILE A 166 -16.98 0.97 2.33
CA ILE A 166 -17.62 -0.30 2.61
C ILE A 166 -18.86 -0.42 1.72
N VAL A 167 -18.91 -1.47 0.90
CA VAL A 167 -20.11 -1.85 0.14
C VAL A 167 -21.04 -2.65 1.04
N ILE A 168 -22.33 -2.34 1.05
CA ILE A 168 -23.34 -3.07 1.84
C ILE A 168 -24.47 -3.50 0.90
N THR A 169 -24.62 -4.81 0.71
CA THR A 169 -25.62 -5.39 -0.20
C THR A 169 -26.90 -5.75 0.53
N SER A 170 -27.97 -6.01 -0.23
CA SER A 170 -29.26 -6.49 0.28
C SER A 170 -29.15 -7.80 1.08
N LEU A 171 -28.11 -8.60 0.83
CA LEU A 171 -27.84 -9.88 1.50
C LEU A 171 -26.90 -9.75 2.72
N ALA A 172 -26.62 -8.52 3.17
CA ALA A 172 -25.84 -8.27 4.37
C ALA A 172 -26.63 -8.57 5.66
N ASP A 173 -25.89 -8.95 6.70
CA ASP A 173 -26.38 -8.77 8.06
C ASP A 173 -26.32 -7.28 8.42
N ARG A 174 -27.49 -6.64 8.55
CA ARG A 174 -27.60 -5.18 8.74
C ARG A 174 -27.00 -4.72 10.07
N ASP A 175 -27.19 -5.46 11.16
CA ASP A 175 -26.65 -5.10 12.48
C ASP A 175 -25.12 -5.21 12.51
N GLN A 176 -24.58 -6.28 11.92
CA GLN A 176 -23.13 -6.43 11.73
C GLN A 176 -22.55 -5.34 10.83
N ALA A 177 -23.22 -5.04 9.71
CA ALA A 177 -22.79 -4.02 8.77
C ALA A 177 -22.75 -2.63 9.44
N VAL A 178 -23.77 -2.25 10.20
CA VAL A 178 -23.81 -0.99 10.95
C VAL A 178 -22.66 -0.92 11.97
N ARG A 179 -22.48 -1.95 12.79
CA ARG A 179 -21.41 -1.99 13.80
C ARG A 179 -20.03 -1.83 13.17
N ASP A 180 -19.76 -2.57 12.11
CA ASP A 180 -18.45 -2.58 11.46
C ASP A 180 -18.19 -1.27 10.70
N LEU A 181 -19.25 -0.67 10.12
CA LEU A 181 -19.20 0.63 9.48
C LEU A 181 -18.91 1.76 10.48
N VAL A 182 -19.66 1.84 11.59
CA VAL A 182 -19.44 2.83 12.65
C VAL A 182 -18.02 2.72 13.22
N ARG A 183 -17.56 1.51 13.50
CA ARG A 183 -16.18 1.27 13.98
C ARG A 183 -15.13 1.72 12.96
N SER A 184 -15.37 1.46 11.67
CA SER A 184 -14.42 1.83 10.61
C SER A 184 -14.42 3.32 10.30
N ALA A 185 -15.56 4.00 10.42
CA ALA A 185 -15.71 5.41 10.11
C ALA A 185 -15.20 6.31 11.25
N PHE A 186 -15.49 5.94 12.50
CA PHE A 186 -15.30 6.85 13.64
C PHE A 186 -14.24 6.41 14.65
N GLY A 187 -13.66 5.21 14.51
CA GLY A 187 -12.50 4.79 15.30
C GLY A 187 -11.34 5.77 15.13
N HIS A 188 -10.75 6.21 16.24
CA HIS A 188 -9.77 7.32 16.27
C HIS A 188 -10.27 8.59 15.56
N ASN A 189 -11.55 8.93 15.72
CA ASN A 189 -12.20 10.11 15.14
C ASN A 189 -12.14 10.15 13.60
N GLY A 190 -12.03 8.99 12.94
CA GLY A 190 -11.85 8.92 11.49
C GLY A 190 -10.46 9.40 11.00
N GLN A 191 -9.51 9.67 11.90
CA GLN A 191 -8.13 10.07 11.58
C GLN A 191 -7.27 8.85 11.24
N LYS A 192 -7.76 7.98 10.35
CA LYS A 192 -7.02 6.80 9.86
C LYS A 192 -7.01 6.85 8.34
N CYS A 193 -5.86 6.59 7.74
CA CYS A 193 -5.76 6.40 6.28
C CYS A 193 -6.70 5.28 5.79
N SER A 194 -7.00 4.29 6.65
CA SER A 194 -7.95 3.20 6.39
C SER A 194 -9.40 3.50 6.79
N ALA A 195 -9.74 4.68 7.32
CA ALA A 195 -11.08 4.96 7.81
C ALA A 195 -12.12 4.82 6.69
N ALA A 196 -13.28 4.23 7.00
CA ALA A 196 -14.41 4.16 6.09
C ALA A 196 -15.04 5.55 5.95
N SER A 197 -14.62 6.29 4.94
CA SER A 197 -15.21 7.60 4.62
C SER A 197 -16.54 7.47 3.88
N LEU A 198 -16.75 6.34 3.19
CA LEU A 198 -17.93 6.08 2.38
C LEU A 198 -18.59 4.74 2.77
N ALA A 199 -19.92 4.73 2.77
CA ALA A 199 -20.71 3.52 2.67
C ALA A 199 -21.44 3.55 1.32
N ILE A 200 -21.30 2.50 0.54
CA ILE A 200 -21.98 2.37 -0.76
C ILE A 200 -23.01 1.26 -0.62
N CYS A 201 -24.25 1.66 -0.41
CA CYS A 201 -25.33 0.75 -0.10
C CYS A 201 -26.13 0.45 -1.38
N GLU A 202 -26.48 -0.81 -1.59
CA GLU A 202 -27.50 -1.15 -2.59
C GLU A 202 -28.82 -0.46 -2.26
N ALA A 203 -29.60 -0.17 -3.30
CA ALA A 203 -30.86 0.57 -3.27
C ALA A 203 -31.74 0.19 -2.07
N GLU A 204 -31.99 -1.11 -1.87
CA GLU A 204 -32.83 -1.61 -0.77
C GLU A 204 -32.27 -1.23 0.61
N VAL A 205 -30.96 -1.36 0.83
CA VAL A 205 -30.32 -1.01 2.10
C VAL A 205 -30.25 0.50 2.27
N TYR A 206 -29.91 1.22 1.20
CA TYR A 206 -29.84 2.66 1.23
C TYR A 206 -31.21 3.26 1.54
N ASP A 207 -32.30 2.77 0.94
CA ASP A 207 -33.66 3.30 1.07
C ASP A 207 -34.40 2.81 2.33
N ASP A 208 -33.85 1.82 3.04
CA ASP A 208 -34.41 1.31 4.29
C ASP A 208 -34.27 2.31 5.46
N ALA A 209 -35.42 2.77 5.98
CA ALA A 209 -35.49 3.67 7.12
C ALA A 209 -34.99 3.03 8.43
N ASP A 210 -35.12 1.70 8.59
CA ASP A 210 -34.65 1.00 9.77
C ASP A 210 -33.13 0.94 9.80
N PHE A 211 -32.48 0.57 8.69
CA PHE A 211 -31.03 0.63 8.54
C PHE A 211 -30.48 2.04 8.81
N ARG A 212 -31.08 3.08 8.20
CA ARG A 212 -30.66 4.49 8.44
C ARG A 212 -30.79 4.88 9.90
N ARG A 213 -31.90 4.53 10.56
CA ARG A 213 -32.12 4.81 11.98
C ARG A 213 -31.08 4.10 12.85
N GLN A 214 -30.86 2.80 12.64
CA GLN A 214 -29.87 2.03 13.39
C GLN A 214 -28.45 2.61 13.23
N LEU A 215 -28.06 2.98 12.01
CA LEU A 215 -26.77 3.61 11.75
C LEU A 215 -26.62 4.94 12.48
N ARG A 216 -27.65 5.79 12.42
CA ARG A 216 -27.70 7.07 13.15
C ARG A 216 -27.55 6.86 14.65
N ASP A 217 -28.35 5.97 15.22
CA ASP A 217 -28.40 5.74 16.67
C ASP A 217 -27.07 5.14 17.16
N ALA A 218 -26.48 4.20 16.42
CA ALA A 218 -25.18 3.64 16.73
C ALA A 218 -24.08 4.71 16.73
N ALA A 219 -24.03 5.59 15.73
CA ALA A 219 -23.05 6.68 15.68
C ALA A 219 -23.29 7.75 16.75
N ALA A 220 -24.55 8.12 17.00
CA ALA A 220 -24.93 9.11 18.01
C ALA A 220 -24.69 8.61 19.45
N SER A 221 -24.63 7.30 19.66
CA SER A 221 -24.34 6.68 20.96
C SER A 221 -22.86 6.71 21.36
N LEU A 222 -21.95 7.13 20.47
CA LEU A 222 -20.53 7.21 20.78
C LEU A 222 -20.25 8.38 21.75
N ASP A 223 -19.74 8.06 22.94
CA ASP A 223 -19.36 9.07 23.93
C ASP A 223 -18.28 10.01 23.39
N VAL A 224 -18.62 11.29 23.30
CA VAL A 224 -17.73 12.37 22.85
C VAL A 224 -17.15 13.06 24.08
N GLY A 225 -15.82 13.10 24.21
CA GLY A 225 -15.20 13.72 25.38
C GLY A 225 -13.68 13.74 25.35
N SER A 226 -13.07 14.00 26.49
CA SER A 226 -11.62 14.05 26.65
C SER A 226 -10.98 12.68 26.43
N ALA A 227 -9.77 12.66 25.85
CA ALA A 227 -8.99 11.43 25.71
C ALA A 227 -8.57 10.79 27.05
N TRP A 228 -8.64 11.56 28.14
CA TRP A 228 -8.38 11.10 29.50
C TRP A 228 -9.56 10.38 30.15
N GLU A 229 -10.76 10.48 29.55
CA GLU A 229 -11.96 9.78 30.03
C GLU A 229 -12.04 8.39 29.38
N PRO A 230 -11.99 7.28 30.15
CA PRO A 230 -11.96 5.92 29.58
C PRO A 230 -13.22 5.54 28.78
N THR A 231 -14.34 6.22 29.04
CA THR A 231 -15.61 6.02 28.35
C THR A 231 -15.62 6.64 26.97
N SER A 232 -14.88 7.73 26.75
CA SER A 232 -14.86 8.43 25.46
C SER A 232 -14.44 7.50 24.31
N ARG A 233 -15.19 7.58 23.23
CA ARG A 233 -14.95 6.89 21.96
C ARG A 233 -14.60 7.86 20.85
N ILE A 234 -15.09 9.09 20.96
CA ILE A 234 -14.70 10.22 20.14
C ILE A 234 -13.96 11.22 21.02
N THR A 235 -12.72 11.50 20.64
CA THR A 235 -11.78 12.38 21.34
C THR A 235 -11.42 13.58 20.46
N PRO A 236 -10.71 14.59 20.99
CA PRO A 236 -10.29 15.72 20.17
C PRO A 236 -9.46 15.27 18.96
N LEU A 237 -9.64 15.96 17.84
CA LEU A 237 -8.77 15.85 16.68
C LEU A 237 -7.36 16.29 17.06
N THR A 238 -6.33 15.68 16.47
CA THR A 238 -4.94 15.99 16.79
C THR A 238 -4.58 17.42 16.38
N GLN A 239 -5.18 17.91 15.30
CA GLN A 239 -5.06 19.29 14.83
C GLN A 239 -6.45 19.92 14.63
N ALA A 240 -6.52 21.25 14.61
CA ALA A 240 -7.75 21.96 14.24
C ALA A 240 -8.21 21.55 12.82
N PRO A 241 -9.52 21.45 12.55
CA PRO A 241 -10.01 21.10 11.22
C PRO A 241 -9.47 22.03 10.13
N GLY A 242 -8.67 21.47 9.22
CA GLY A 242 -8.24 22.11 7.99
C GLY A 242 -9.41 22.34 7.02
N ALA A 243 -9.15 22.98 5.88
CA ALA A 243 -10.21 23.39 4.95
C ALA A 243 -11.12 22.24 4.48
N ALA A 244 -10.53 21.10 4.10
CA ALA A 244 -11.29 19.94 3.63
C ALA A 244 -12.18 19.33 4.72
N LEU A 245 -11.62 19.11 5.92
CA LEU A 245 -12.36 18.56 7.06
C LEU A 245 -13.45 19.53 7.52
N ARG A 246 -13.13 20.82 7.65
CA ARG A 246 -14.10 21.86 8.04
C ARG A 246 -15.27 21.89 7.07
N ARG A 247 -15.00 21.90 5.76
CA ARG A 247 -16.07 21.82 4.75
C ARG A 247 -16.92 20.56 4.94
N ALA A 248 -16.29 19.40 5.12
CA ALA A 248 -17.01 18.15 5.32
C ALA A 248 -17.88 18.15 6.58
N LEU A 249 -17.45 18.83 7.64
CA LEU A 249 -18.19 18.95 8.90
C LEU A 249 -19.35 19.96 8.81
N THR A 250 -19.25 21.02 8.00
CA THR A 250 -20.21 22.15 8.08
C THR A 250 -21.00 22.43 6.81
N VAL A 251 -20.69 21.78 5.69
CA VAL A 251 -21.31 22.07 4.39
C VAL A 251 -21.84 20.78 3.77
N LEU A 252 -23.09 20.82 3.31
CA LEU A 252 -23.70 19.81 2.45
C LEU A 252 -23.60 20.27 0.98
N ASP A 253 -23.17 19.39 0.09
CA ASP A 253 -23.30 19.64 -1.35
C ASP A 253 -24.78 19.49 -1.78
N GLU A 254 -25.14 19.98 -2.96
CA GLU A 254 -26.52 19.86 -3.47
C GLU A 254 -26.97 18.39 -3.51
N GLY A 255 -28.16 18.11 -2.96
CA GLY A 255 -28.75 16.78 -2.83
C GLY A 255 -28.27 15.99 -1.62
N GLU A 256 -27.29 16.51 -0.85
CA GLU A 256 -26.89 15.90 0.41
C GLU A 256 -27.78 16.38 1.57
N GLU A 257 -27.98 15.49 2.54
CA GLU A 257 -28.69 15.77 3.80
C GLU A 257 -27.93 15.19 4.99
N TRP A 258 -28.13 15.72 6.19
CA TRP A 258 -27.59 15.13 7.40
C TRP A 258 -28.51 14.03 7.93
N LEU A 259 -28.04 12.78 7.93
CA LEU A 259 -28.63 11.74 8.79
C LEU A 259 -28.24 11.97 10.25
N LEU A 260 -27.00 12.41 10.48
CA LEU A 260 -26.48 12.86 11.77
C LEU A 260 -25.61 14.09 11.52
N GLU A 261 -26.01 15.24 12.02
CA GLU A 261 -25.24 16.47 11.87
C GLU A 261 -24.11 16.54 12.92
N PRO A 262 -22.84 16.71 12.52
CA PRO A 262 -21.74 16.84 13.45
C PRO A 262 -21.80 18.20 14.18
N ARG A 263 -21.43 18.20 15.46
CA ARG A 263 -21.45 19.40 16.31
C ARG A 263 -20.10 19.62 16.96
N PRO A 264 -19.54 20.84 16.93
CA PRO A 264 -18.35 21.15 17.70
C PRO A 264 -18.69 21.17 19.20
N ALA A 265 -17.75 20.76 20.05
CA ALA A 265 -17.84 21.02 21.48
C ALA A 265 -17.71 22.53 21.74
N THR A 266 -18.44 23.04 22.73
CA THR A 266 -18.48 24.47 23.06
C THR A 266 -17.15 24.99 23.61
N ASP A 267 -16.38 24.14 24.27
CA ASP A 267 -15.15 24.45 24.98
C ASP A 267 -13.89 23.90 24.30
N ASN A 268 -14.04 23.17 23.18
CA ASN A 268 -12.92 22.59 22.45
C ASN A 268 -13.18 22.55 20.94
N ALA A 269 -12.51 23.44 20.19
CA ALA A 269 -12.66 23.55 18.73
C ALA A 269 -12.16 22.33 17.94
N GLN A 270 -11.38 21.44 18.56
CA GLN A 270 -10.89 20.18 17.99
C GLN A 270 -11.80 19.01 18.31
N LEU A 271 -12.77 19.15 19.22
CA LEU A 271 -13.70 18.09 19.56
C LEU A 271 -15.00 18.26 18.78
N TRP A 272 -15.36 17.24 17.99
CA TRP A 272 -16.55 17.22 17.16
C TRP A 272 -17.29 15.90 17.34
N SER A 273 -18.62 15.94 17.39
CA SER A 273 -19.43 14.72 17.31
C SER A 273 -19.36 14.09 15.90
N PRO A 274 -19.64 12.78 15.76
CA PRO A 274 -19.76 12.14 14.45
C PRO A 274 -20.78 12.82 13.54
N GLY A 275 -20.49 12.82 12.23
CA GLY A 275 -21.40 13.28 11.18
C GLY A 275 -21.66 12.20 10.12
N ILE A 276 -22.89 12.13 9.63
CA ILE A 276 -23.30 11.20 8.56
C ILE A 276 -24.10 11.95 7.49
N LYS A 277 -23.56 12.00 6.27
CA LYS A 277 -24.19 12.56 5.07
C LYS A 277 -24.98 11.47 4.32
N LEU A 278 -26.18 11.80 3.87
CA LEU A 278 -26.91 11.07 2.82
C LEU A 278 -26.70 11.77 1.48
N GLY A 279 -26.94 11.06 0.39
CA GLY A 279 -27.01 11.66 -0.95
C GLY A 279 -25.65 12.02 -1.56
N VAL A 280 -24.55 11.44 -1.07
CA VAL A 280 -23.22 11.70 -1.63
C VAL A 280 -23.20 11.22 -3.09
N ARG A 281 -23.07 12.16 -4.02
CA ARG A 281 -23.13 11.87 -5.46
C ARG A 281 -21.79 11.40 -6.03
N PRO A 282 -21.79 10.50 -7.03
CA PRO A 282 -20.58 10.12 -7.74
C PRO A 282 -19.87 11.36 -8.31
N GLY A 283 -18.61 11.53 -7.96
CA GLY A 283 -17.79 12.65 -8.42
C GLY A 283 -17.91 13.94 -7.60
N SER A 284 -18.76 13.98 -6.56
CA SER A 284 -18.84 15.13 -5.65
C SER A 284 -17.54 15.36 -4.88
N PHE A 285 -17.44 16.50 -4.19
CA PHE A 285 -16.30 16.79 -3.32
C PHE A 285 -16.12 15.70 -2.27
N PHE A 286 -17.18 15.36 -1.53
CA PHE A 286 -17.08 14.36 -0.47
C PHE A 286 -16.81 12.96 -1.04
N HIS A 287 -17.24 12.64 -2.26
CA HIS A 287 -16.85 11.40 -2.92
C HIS A 287 -15.35 11.35 -3.19
N ARG A 288 -14.72 12.42 -3.68
CA ARG A 288 -13.34 12.42 -4.21
C ARG A 288 -12.26 12.84 -3.23
N THR A 289 -12.62 13.58 -2.18
CA THR A 289 -11.66 14.20 -1.26
C THR A 289 -11.66 13.47 0.07
N GLU A 290 -10.48 13.08 0.54
CA GLU A 290 -10.29 12.59 1.89
C GLU A 290 -10.29 13.74 2.90
N CYS A 291 -11.10 13.61 3.95
CA CYS A 291 -11.32 14.67 4.93
C CYS A 291 -10.64 14.37 6.27
N PHE A 292 -10.23 13.13 6.52
CA PHE A 292 -9.44 12.73 7.69
C PHE A 292 -10.04 13.14 9.05
N GLY A 293 -11.33 12.86 9.24
CA GLY A 293 -12.05 13.18 10.48
C GLY A 293 -13.39 12.44 10.55
N PRO A 294 -14.25 12.75 11.55
CA PRO A 294 -15.37 11.90 11.95
C PRO A 294 -16.61 12.14 11.09
N VAL A 295 -16.48 12.03 9.76
CA VAL A 295 -17.57 12.23 8.79
C VAL A 295 -17.67 11.02 7.88
N LEU A 296 -18.86 10.41 7.83
CA LEU A 296 -19.22 9.32 6.93
C LEU A 296 -20.19 9.84 5.85
N GLY A 297 -20.04 9.38 4.61
CA GLY A 297 -20.97 9.66 3.53
C GLY A 297 -21.60 8.40 2.97
N LEU A 298 -22.93 8.41 2.81
CA LEU A 298 -23.67 7.32 2.20
C LEU A 298 -23.94 7.62 0.73
N MET A 299 -23.65 6.64 -0.10
CA MET A 299 -23.94 6.61 -1.52
C MET A 299 -24.94 5.49 -1.79
N ARG A 300 -25.83 5.75 -2.76
CA ARG A 300 -26.78 4.76 -3.27
C ARG A 300 -26.24 4.13 -4.54
N ALA A 301 -26.29 2.81 -4.64
CA ALA A 301 -26.04 2.05 -5.85
C ALA A 301 -27.25 1.16 -6.18
N GLU A 302 -27.60 0.99 -7.46
CA GLU A 302 -28.71 0.13 -7.88
C GLU A 302 -28.40 -1.37 -7.69
N HIS A 303 -27.12 -1.74 -7.80
CA HIS A 303 -26.65 -3.12 -7.67
C HIS A 303 -25.15 -3.17 -7.37
N LEU A 304 -24.66 -4.33 -6.94
CA LEU A 304 -23.26 -4.60 -6.58
C LEU A 304 -22.24 -4.10 -7.61
N ASP A 305 -22.44 -4.30 -8.92
CA ASP A 305 -21.45 -3.83 -9.91
C ASP A 305 -21.28 -2.32 -9.91
N GLN A 306 -22.38 -1.57 -9.81
CA GLN A 306 -22.29 -0.12 -9.72
C GLN A 306 -21.61 0.27 -8.41
N ALA A 307 -21.88 -0.44 -7.30
CA ALA A 307 -21.19 -0.19 -6.04
C ALA A 307 -19.67 -0.38 -6.14
N ILE A 308 -19.22 -1.42 -6.86
CA ILE A 308 -17.80 -1.67 -7.14
C ILE A 308 -17.22 -0.55 -8.02
N GLU A 309 -17.94 -0.12 -9.05
CA GLU A 309 -17.50 0.98 -9.92
C GLU A 309 -17.35 2.29 -9.15
N LEU A 310 -18.29 2.61 -8.25
CA LEU A 310 -18.22 3.79 -7.39
C LEU A 310 -17.03 3.72 -6.42
N ALA A 311 -16.79 2.56 -5.80
CA ALA A 311 -15.63 2.34 -4.93
C ALA A 311 -14.30 2.49 -5.70
N ASN A 312 -14.21 1.92 -6.91
CA ASN A 312 -13.03 1.98 -7.75
C ASN A 312 -12.80 3.34 -8.40
N ALA A 313 -13.85 4.16 -8.54
CA ALA A 313 -13.75 5.49 -9.12
C ALA A 313 -12.85 6.42 -8.28
N GLN A 314 -12.54 6.08 -7.03
CA GLN A 314 -11.65 6.85 -6.17
C GLN A 314 -10.22 6.97 -6.73
N PRO A 315 -9.54 8.11 -6.52
CA PRO A 315 -8.13 8.25 -6.90
C PRO A 315 -7.21 7.38 -6.03
N PHE A 316 -7.72 6.89 -4.89
CA PHE A 316 -7.03 6.08 -3.92
C PHE A 316 -7.46 4.60 -4.00
N GLY A 317 -6.64 3.71 -3.45
CA GLY A 317 -6.88 2.27 -3.44
C GLY A 317 -6.27 1.59 -2.22
N LEU A 318 -6.52 2.13 -1.02
CA LEU A 318 -5.90 1.64 0.22
C LEU A 318 -6.68 0.47 0.82
N THR A 319 -7.83 0.75 1.44
CA THR A 319 -8.72 -0.27 2.01
C THR A 319 -10.10 -0.25 1.35
N SER A 320 -10.76 -1.39 1.26
CA SER A 320 -12.18 -1.47 0.93
C SER A 320 -12.81 -2.67 1.62
N GLY A 321 -14.10 -2.58 1.91
CA GLY A 321 -14.85 -3.66 2.54
C GLY A 321 -16.13 -3.99 1.79
N ILE A 322 -16.62 -5.21 2.01
CA ILE A 322 -17.98 -5.62 1.63
C ILE A 322 -18.67 -6.31 2.82
N GLN A 323 -19.95 -6.00 3.00
CA GLN A 323 -20.87 -6.68 3.90
C GLN A 323 -21.90 -7.40 3.04
N THR A 324 -21.84 -8.74 3.05
CA THR A 324 -22.76 -9.65 2.35
C THR A 324 -22.59 -11.08 2.87
N LEU A 325 -23.67 -11.85 2.95
CA LEU A 325 -23.62 -13.27 3.28
C LEU A 325 -23.55 -14.17 2.04
N ASP A 326 -23.55 -13.61 0.83
CA ASP A 326 -23.51 -14.37 -0.42
C ASP A 326 -22.09 -14.55 -0.97
N ASP A 327 -21.65 -15.80 -1.11
CA ASP A 327 -20.31 -16.12 -1.61
C ASP A 327 -20.04 -15.68 -3.05
N ARG A 328 -21.08 -15.59 -3.88
CA ARG A 328 -20.95 -15.17 -5.29
C ARG A 328 -20.71 -13.66 -5.35
N GLU A 329 -21.38 -12.88 -4.50
CA GLU A 329 -21.10 -11.46 -4.32
C GLU A 329 -19.69 -11.21 -3.79
N ILE A 330 -19.25 -11.99 -2.79
CA ILE A 330 -17.88 -11.92 -2.26
C ILE A 330 -16.86 -12.19 -3.37
N ALA A 331 -17.01 -13.28 -4.12
CA ALA A 331 -16.09 -13.64 -5.20
C ALA A 331 -16.03 -12.55 -6.28
N ARG A 332 -17.18 -12.03 -6.69
CA ARG A 332 -17.30 -10.96 -7.68
C ARG A 332 -16.62 -9.67 -7.21
N TRP A 333 -16.86 -9.28 -5.95
CA TRP A 333 -16.26 -8.09 -5.37
C TRP A 333 -14.73 -8.24 -5.22
N VAL A 334 -14.26 -9.37 -4.68
CA VAL A 334 -12.82 -9.66 -4.49
C VAL A 334 -12.03 -9.66 -5.80
N ASP A 335 -12.64 -10.06 -6.92
CA ASP A 335 -11.96 -10.05 -8.22
C ASP A 335 -11.86 -8.65 -8.85
N ARG A 336 -12.89 -7.81 -8.65
CA ARG A 336 -13.04 -6.52 -9.35
C ARG A 336 -12.59 -5.30 -8.55
N ILE A 337 -12.55 -5.37 -7.22
CA ILE A 337 -12.19 -4.22 -6.38
C ILE A 337 -10.69 -3.88 -6.50
N GLU A 338 -10.38 -2.59 -6.60
CA GLU A 338 -9.04 -2.06 -6.81
C GLU A 338 -8.51 -1.38 -5.55
N ALA A 339 -8.24 -2.19 -4.52
CA ALA A 339 -7.60 -1.73 -3.29
C ALA A 339 -6.57 -2.76 -2.78
N GLY A 340 -5.58 -2.27 -2.04
CA GLY A 340 -4.53 -3.11 -1.50
C GLY A 340 -4.99 -4.01 -0.35
N ASN A 341 -5.92 -3.57 0.49
CA ASN A 341 -6.43 -4.32 1.64
C ASN A 341 -7.95 -4.48 1.56
N LEU A 342 -8.40 -5.72 1.39
CA LEU A 342 -9.79 -6.10 1.23
C LEU A 342 -10.32 -6.78 2.48
N TYR A 343 -11.53 -6.43 2.88
CA TYR A 343 -12.14 -6.94 4.10
C TYR A 343 -13.58 -7.39 3.85
N VAL A 344 -13.92 -8.59 4.29
CA VAL A 344 -15.25 -9.20 4.07
C VAL A 344 -15.91 -9.47 5.42
N ASN A 345 -17.09 -8.90 5.64
CA ASN A 345 -17.91 -9.03 6.84
C ASN A 345 -17.19 -8.66 8.15
N ARG A 346 -16.39 -7.59 8.08
CA ARG A 346 -15.61 -7.06 9.21
C ARG A 346 -15.27 -5.57 8.99
N PRO A 347 -14.77 -4.88 10.03
CA PRO A 347 -14.20 -3.54 9.87
C PRO A 347 -13.00 -3.53 8.92
N ILE A 348 -12.78 -2.39 8.24
CA ILE A 348 -11.69 -2.19 7.27
C ILE A 348 -10.43 -1.56 7.88
N THR A 349 -10.42 -1.38 9.20
CA THR A 349 -9.32 -0.77 9.98
C THR A 349 -8.72 -1.78 10.96
N GLY A 350 -7.55 -1.44 11.53
CA GLY A 350 -6.89 -2.29 12.53
C GLY A 350 -6.22 -3.52 11.90
N ALA A 351 -5.51 -3.30 10.79
CA ALA A 351 -4.65 -4.32 10.21
C ALA A 351 -3.59 -4.76 11.23
N ILE A 352 -3.29 -6.06 11.26
CA ILE A 352 -2.32 -6.65 12.18
C ILE A 352 -1.14 -7.15 11.36
N VAL A 353 0.08 -6.81 11.79
CA VAL A 353 1.35 -7.21 11.16
C VAL A 353 1.39 -8.73 10.94
N GLY A 354 1.77 -9.15 9.73
CA GLY A 354 1.84 -10.56 9.34
C GLY A 354 0.50 -11.28 9.18
N ARG A 355 -0.63 -10.67 9.57
CA ARG A 355 -1.98 -11.17 9.25
C ARG A 355 -2.55 -10.43 8.05
N GLN A 356 -2.57 -9.10 8.14
CA GLN A 356 -3.02 -8.22 7.08
C GLN A 356 -1.91 -7.23 6.72
N PRO A 357 -0.84 -7.65 6.00
CA PRO A 357 0.13 -6.71 5.44
C PRO A 357 -0.58 -5.50 4.83
N PHE A 358 -0.12 -4.30 5.19
CA PHE A 358 -0.85 -3.07 4.96
C PHE A 358 -0.16 -2.18 3.93
N GLY A 359 -0.93 -1.70 2.95
CA GLY A 359 -0.46 -0.75 1.95
C GLY A 359 -1.41 -0.66 0.76
N GLY A 360 -1.36 0.45 0.01
CA GLY A 360 -2.37 0.78 -0.99
C GLY A 360 -1.94 0.59 -2.44
N TRP A 361 -2.91 0.77 -3.35
CA TRP A 361 -2.70 0.93 -4.79
C TRP A 361 -3.05 2.38 -5.21
N LYS A 362 -2.86 2.72 -6.49
CA LYS A 362 -3.15 4.05 -7.04
C LYS A 362 -2.42 5.14 -6.25
N ALA A 363 -3.08 6.28 -5.98
CA ALA A 363 -2.50 7.38 -5.22
C ALA A 363 -2.32 7.10 -3.72
N SER A 364 -2.58 5.88 -3.22
CA SER A 364 -2.30 5.47 -1.84
C SER A 364 -0.89 4.89 -1.65
N SER A 365 -0.10 4.78 -2.71
CA SER A 365 1.31 4.35 -2.63
C SER A 365 2.15 5.10 -3.66
N VAL A 366 3.35 5.55 -3.26
CA VAL A 366 4.39 6.05 -4.16
C VAL A 366 5.66 5.26 -3.94
N GLY A 367 6.23 4.71 -5.02
CA GLY A 367 7.40 3.84 -4.96
C GLY A 367 7.07 2.35 -5.14
N PRO A 368 8.00 1.45 -4.79
CA PRO A 368 7.86 0.01 -5.00
C PRO A 368 6.59 -0.67 -4.47
N GLY A 369 5.95 -0.15 -3.43
CA GLY A 369 4.63 -0.59 -2.97
C GLY A 369 4.59 -1.97 -2.31
N ALA A 370 5.69 -2.44 -1.70
CA ALA A 370 5.60 -3.57 -0.78
C ALA A 370 4.92 -3.12 0.50
N LYS A 371 4.04 -3.96 1.05
CA LYS A 371 3.19 -3.64 2.19
C LYS A 371 3.96 -3.69 3.50
N ALA A 372 3.77 -2.69 4.36
CA ALA A 372 4.26 -2.69 5.73
C ALA A 372 3.75 -3.93 6.48
N GLY A 373 4.64 -4.56 7.25
CA GLY A 373 4.31 -5.80 7.97
C GLY A 373 4.07 -7.01 7.06
N GLY A 374 4.46 -6.90 5.78
CA GLY A 374 4.49 -7.96 4.79
C GLY A 374 5.90 -8.47 4.50
N PRO A 375 6.02 -9.60 3.77
CA PRO A 375 7.29 -10.31 3.63
C PRO A 375 8.33 -9.59 2.76
N ASN A 376 7.93 -8.58 1.99
CA ASN A 376 8.83 -7.89 1.05
C ASN A 376 9.25 -6.49 1.53
N TYR A 377 8.74 -6.00 2.66
CA TYR A 377 8.95 -4.63 3.11
C TYR A 377 10.42 -4.35 3.47
N VAL A 378 11.13 -5.29 4.09
CA VAL A 378 12.57 -5.12 4.36
C VAL A 378 13.38 -5.20 3.07
N LEU A 379 12.99 -6.09 2.16
CA LEU A 379 13.71 -6.34 0.90
C LEU A 379 13.72 -5.13 -0.05
N GLN A 380 12.77 -4.20 0.06
CA GLN A 380 12.76 -2.98 -0.76
C GLN A 380 13.70 -1.88 -0.21
N LEU A 381 14.11 -1.97 1.06
CA LEU A 381 14.97 -0.99 1.73
C LEU A 381 16.46 -1.31 1.57
N ALA A 382 16.81 -2.08 0.54
CA ALA A 382 18.17 -2.47 0.20
C ALA A 382 18.36 -2.48 -1.32
N ARG A 383 19.60 -2.25 -1.75
CA ARG A 383 20.05 -2.54 -3.11
C ARG A 383 20.43 -4.01 -3.19
N TRP A 384 20.07 -4.63 -4.30
CA TRP A 384 20.37 -6.03 -4.54
C TRP A 384 21.29 -6.16 -5.75
N ARG A 385 22.32 -6.99 -5.63
CA ARG A 385 23.23 -7.34 -6.73
C ARG A 385 23.27 -8.84 -6.93
N GLN A 386 23.29 -9.27 -8.19
CA GLN A 386 23.54 -10.66 -8.52
C GLN A 386 24.98 -11.02 -8.15
N ALA A 387 25.16 -12.07 -7.34
CA ALA A 387 26.47 -12.55 -6.90
C ALA A 387 26.92 -13.79 -7.67
N SER A 388 25.98 -14.65 -8.06
CA SER A 388 26.20 -15.84 -8.87
C SER A 388 24.95 -16.15 -9.70
N ARG A 389 25.02 -17.05 -10.68
CA ARG A 389 23.79 -17.53 -11.33
C ARG A 389 22.89 -18.27 -10.31
N PRO A 390 21.56 -18.16 -10.40
CA PRO A 390 20.66 -18.97 -9.60
C PRO A 390 20.92 -20.45 -9.85
N ALA A 391 20.79 -21.28 -8.82
CA ALA A 391 20.85 -22.73 -8.99
C ALA A 391 19.76 -23.21 -9.96
N GLY A 392 20.13 -24.10 -10.88
CA GLY A 392 19.19 -24.77 -11.76
C GLY A 392 18.18 -25.61 -10.98
N ASP A 393 16.95 -25.68 -11.47
CA ASP A 393 15.87 -26.55 -10.96
C ASP A 393 14.99 -26.94 -12.16
N ASP A 394 14.35 -28.10 -12.07
CA ASP A 394 13.42 -28.65 -13.07
C ASP A 394 12.03 -27.98 -12.98
N ALA A 395 11.98 -26.71 -12.58
CA ALA A 395 10.75 -25.96 -12.50
C ALA A 395 10.17 -25.77 -13.91
N ARG A 396 9.04 -26.46 -14.18
CA ARG A 396 8.38 -26.41 -15.48
C ARG A 396 7.87 -24.99 -15.76
N LEU A 397 8.30 -24.43 -16.88
CA LEU A 397 7.79 -23.18 -17.42
C LEU A 397 6.41 -23.39 -18.06
N PRO A 398 5.51 -22.40 -18.01
CA PRO A 398 4.36 -22.35 -18.91
C PRO A 398 4.81 -22.45 -20.37
N GLU A 399 4.01 -23.07 -21.23
CA GLU A 399 4.37 -23.32 -22.63
C GLU A 399 4.69 -22.03 -23.40
N THR A 400 3.92 -20.98 -23.16
CA THR A 400 4.15 -19.64 -23.74
C THR A 400 5.49 -19.06 -23.30
N THR A 401 5.84 -19.16 -22.02
CA THR A 401 7.12 -18.69 -21.48
C THR A 401 8.29 -19.55 -21.97
N ALA A 402 8.11 -20.86 -22.13
CA ALA A 402 9.13 -21.76 -22.68
C ALA A 402 9.43 -21.43 -24.15
N ALA A 403 8.39 -21.19 -24.96
CA ALA A 403 8.57 -20.75 -26.35
C ALA A 403 9.27 -19.38 -26.44
N LEU A 404 8.92 -18.44 -25.55
CA LEU A 404 9.59 -17.15 -25.43
C LEU A 404 11.07 -17.29 -25.04
N LEU A 405 11.38 -18.20 -24.12
CA LEU A 405 12.76 -18.50 -23.72
C LEU A 405 13.60 -18.99 -24.91
N GLU A 406 13.08 -19.91 -25.72
CA GLU A 406 13.81 -20.41 -26.88
C GLU A 406 14.06 -19.31 -27.93
N ARG A 407 13.09 -18.41 -28.17
CA ARG A 407 13.30 -17.23 -29.02
C ARG A 407 14.38 -16.30 -28.46
N CYS A 408 14.34 -16.02 -27.16
CA CYS A 408 15.37 -15.23 -26.47
C CYS A 408 16.75 -15.84 -26.64
N VAL A 409 16.90 -17.14 -26.38
CA VAL A 409 18.20 -17.83 -26.44
C VAL A 409 18.75 -17.89 -27.85
N ALA A 410 17.90 -18.08 -28.86
CA ALA A 410 18.31 -18.11 -30.26
C ALA A 410 18.98 -16.80 -30.73
N ASP A 411 18.47 -15.66 -30.29
CA ASP A 411 18.96 -14.32 -30.71
C ASP A 411 20.08 -13.76 -29.84
N LEU A 412 20.39 -14.40 -28.70
CA LEU A 412 21.56 -14.06 -27.88
C LEU A 412 22.83 -14.59 -28.56
N SER A 413 23.84 -13.73 -28.68
CA SER A 413 25.08 -14.02 -29.39
C SER A 413 26.16 -14.70 -28.53
N ASP A 414 26.02 -14.66 -27.21
CA ASP A 414 27.03 -15.12 -26.25
C ASP A 414 26.47 -16.24 -25.35
N GLU A 415 27.29 -17.25 -25.05
CA GLU A 415 26.86 -18.45 -24.33
C GLU A 415 26.62 -18.19 -22.84
N ASP A 416 27.39 -17.29 -22.22
CA ASP A 416 27.16 -16.91 -20.82
C ASP A 416 25.82 -16.16 -20.66
N ALA A 417 25.50 -15.28 -21.61
CA ALA A 417 24.19 -14.61 -21.66
C ALA A 417 23.04 -15.62 -21.82
N ARG A 418 23.18 -16.63 -22.69
CA ARG A 418 22.18 -17.70 -22.85
C ARG A 418 22.01 -18.50 -21.57
N ALA A 419 23.11 -18.91 -20.94
CA ALA A 419 23.09 -19.66 -19.69
C ALA A 419 22.46 -18.85 -18.54
N LEU A 420 22.74 -17.54 -18.46
CA LEU A 420 22.12 -16.63 -17.50
C LEU A 420 20.61 -16.54 -17.71
N VAL A 421 20.15 -16.35 -18.95
CA VAL A 421 18.72 -16.22 -19.28
C VAL A 421 17.97 -17.52 -19.01
N ARG A 422 18.56 -18.69 -19.32
CA ARG A 422 17.99 -20.00 -18.95
C ARG A 422 17.88 -20.17 -17.43
N ALA A 423 18.94 -19.85 -16.69
CA ALA A 423 18.91 -19.91 -15.22
C ALA A 423 17.88 -18.94 -14.62
N SER A 424 17.72 -17.75 -15.21
CA SER A 424 16.72 -16.77 -14.80
C SER A 424 15.31 -17.31 -15.00
N ALA A 425 15.01 -17.90 -16.17
CA ALA A 425 13.70 -18.49 -16.45
C ALA A 425 13.33 -19.58 -15.42
N SER A 426 14.23 -20.52 -15.14
CA SER A 426 14.02 -21.55 -14.11
C SER A 426 13.81 -20.93 -12.72
N SER A 427 14.60 -19.91 -12.37
CA SER A 427 14.48 -19.18 -11.10
C SER A 427 13.13 -18.47 -10.96
N TYR A 428 12.65 -17.83 -12.03
CA TYR A 428 11.35 -17.15 -12.07
C TYR A 428 10.20 -18.14 -11.93
N ALA A 429 10.24 -19.25 -12.68
CA ALA A 429 9.25 -20.32 -12.56
C ALA A 429 9.19 -20.90 -11.14
N ARG A 430 10.36 -21.12 -10.51
CA ARG A 430 10.46 -21.59 -9.13
C ARG A 430 9.84 -20.59 -8.15
N ALA A 431 10.18 -19.31 -8.26
CA ALA A 431 9.65 -18.26 -7.41
C ALA A 431 8.12 -18.09 -7.57
N TRP A 432 7.61 -18.19 -8.79
CA TRP A 432 6.18 -18.21 -9.07
C TRP A 432 5.50 -19.39 -8.38
N ARG A 433 5.97 -20.61 -8.63
CA ARG A 433 5.41 -21.85 -8.06
C ARG A 433 5.44 -21.87 -6.53
N ARG A 434 6.53 -21.41 -5.91
CA ARG A 434 6.70 -21.48 -4.45
C ARG A 434 6.04 -20.30 -3.72
N HIS A 435 5.99 -19.13 -4.35
CA HIS A 435 5.65 -17.89 -3.66
C HIS A 435 4.58 -17.08 -4.40
N PHE A 436 4.87 -16.50 -5.56
CA PHE A 436 4.00 -15.47 -6.15
C PHE A 436 2.67 -15.99 -6.72
N GLY A 437 2.65 -17.22 -7.23
CA GLY A 437 1.46 -17.86 -7.80
C GLY A 437 0.55 -18.53 -6.76
N ARG A 438 0.76 -18.27 -5.46
CA ARG A 438 0.00 -18.87 -4.35
C ARG A 438 -0.61 -17.81 -3.46
N GLU A 439 -1.75 -18.16 -2.87
CA GLU A 439 -2.33 -17.45 -1.73
C GLU A 439 -1.69 -17.94 -0.43
N HIS A 440 -1.37 -17.03 0.49
CA HIS A 440 -0.70 -17.31 1.75
C HIS A 440 -1.57 -16.87 2.92
N ASP A 441 -1.86 -17.76 3.88
CA ASP A 441 -2.46 -17.38 5.17
C ASP A 441 -1.56 -17.88 6.31
N PRO A 442 -0.48 -17.16 6.63
CA PRO A 442 0.43 -17.57 7.70
C PRO A 442 -0.19 -17.40 9.09
N SER A 443 -1.34 -16.71 9.21
CA SER A 443 -2.00 -16.48 10.50
C SER A 443 -2.77 -17.69 10.99
N ALA A 444 -3.38 -18.45 10.06
CA ALA A 444 -4.17 -19.66 10.30
C ALA A 444 -5.17 -19.51 11.47
N ILE A 445 -5.82 -18.35 11.58
CA ILE A 445 -6.74 -18.06 12.68
C ILE A 445 -8.07 -18.75 12.44
N ARG A 446 -8.54 -19.51 13.43
CA ARG A 446 -9.87 -20.11 13.35
C ARG A 446 -10.94 -19.03 13.28
N GLY A 447 -11.81 -19.10 12.27
CA GLY A 447 -12.92 -18.15 12.09
C GLY A 447 -12.58 -16.91 11.25
N GLU A 448 -11.32 -16.72 10.86
CA GLU A 448 -10.88 -15.61 10.00
C GLU A 448 -9.81 -16.07 9.00
N ARG A 449 -10.11 -15.99 7.71
CA ARG A 449 -9.14 -16.27 6.64
C ARG A 449 -8.43 -15.00 6.25
N ASN A 450 -7.10 -14.99 6.30
CA ASN A 450 -6.25 -13.83 6.03
C ASN A 450 -5.28 -14.12 4.89
N VAL A 451 -5.79 -13.98 3.67
CA VAL A 451 -5.03 -14.26 2.46
C VAL A 451 -4.14 -13.08 2.11
N PHE A 452 -2.86 -13.34 1.94
CA PHE A 452 -1.92 -12.48 1.24
C PHE A 452 -1.65 -13.08 -0.15
N ARG A 453 -1.81 -12.29 -1.19
CA ARG A 453 -1.68 -12.72 -2.60
C ARG A 453 -1.02 -11.64 -3.46
N TYR A 454 -0.66 -12.03 -4.68
CA TYR A 454 -0.08 -11.14 -5.67
C TYR A 454 -1.00 -11.00 -6.87
N ARG A 455 -1.14 -9.78 -7.39
CA ARG A 455 -1.90 -9.47 -8.62
C ARG A 455 -0.96 -8.83 -9.64
N PRO A 456 -1.03 -9.17 -10.92
CA PRO A 456 -0.22 -8.49 -11.93
C PRO A 456 -0.53 -7.00 -11.98
N TRP A 457 0.48 -6.20 -12.29
CA TRP A 457 0.24 -4.84 -12.78
C TRP A 457 -0.54 -4.92 -14.09
N ARG A 458 -1.44 -3.95 -14.33
CA ARG A 458 -2.21 -3.89 -15.58
C ARG A 458 -1.29 -3.75 -16.77
N ARG A 459 -0.31 -2.86 -16.64
CA ARG A 459 0.71 -2.57 -17.63
C ARG A 459 1.97 -2.04 -16.95
N VAL A 460 3.12 -2.52 -17.40
CA VAL A 460 4.44 -1.99 -17.04
C VAL A 460 5.09 -1.44 -18.31
N ILE A 461 5.60 -0.22 -18.26
CA ILE A 461 6.47 0.30 -19.30
C ILE A 461 7.87 -0.27 -19.05
N ALA A 462 8.43 -1.00 -20.00
CA ALA A 462 9.76 -1.56 -19.94
C ALA A 462 10.69 -0.74 -20.86
N ARG A 463 11.75 -0.14 -20.33
CA ARG A 463 12.62 0.80 -21.07
C ARG A 463 14.11 0.40 -21.02
N GLY A 464 14.75 0.38 -22.18
CA GLY A 464 16.21 0.26 -22.31
C GLY A 464 16.64 -0.08 -23.73
N THR A 465 17.88 -0.54 -23.90
CA THR A 465 18.45 -0.97 -25.18
C THR A 465 18.65 -2.49 -25.23
N SER A 466 18.93 -3.00 -26.44
CA SER A 466 19.43 -4.38 -26.66
C SER A 466 20.74 -4.42 -27.46
N ALA A 467 21.47 -3.30 -27.53
CA ALA A 467 22.65 -3.17 -28.37
C ALA A 467 23.82 -4.08 -27.92
N ARG A 468 24.00 -4.24 -26.61
CA ARG A 468 25.11 -4.97 -25.98
C ARG A 468 24.63 -6.32 -25.42
N PRO A 469 25.50 -7.35 -25.29
CA PRO A 469 25.11 -8.66 -24.78
C PRO A 469 24.39 -8.61 -23.43
N GLU A 470 24.86 -7.77 -22.50
CA GLU A 470 24.29 -7.59 -21.17
C GLU A 470 22.90 -6.93 -21.21
N THR A 471 22.68 -5.95 -22.09
CA THR A 471 21.38 -5.28 -22.22
C THR A 471 20.37 -6.12 -22.99
N ALA A 472 20.83 -6.93 -23.94
CA ALA A 472 20.03 -7.96 -24.60
C ALA A 472 19.58 -9.06 -23.62
N ALA A 473 20.48 -9.53 -22.74
CA ALA A 473 20.13 -10.49 -21.70
C ALA A 473 19.10 -9.90 -20.69
N ALA A 474 19.28 -8.64 -20.29
CA ALA A 474 18.34 -7.93 -19.43
C ALA A 474 16.95 -7.79 -20.08
N LEU A 475 16.89 -7.47 -21.38
CA LEU A 475 15.63 -7.47 -22.14
C LEU A 475 14.94 -8.84 -22.08
N CYS A 476 15.67 -9.94 -22.34
CA CYS A 476 15.11 -11.29 -22.24
C CYS A 476 14.59 -11.59 -20.83
N GLN A 477 15.34 -11.23 -19.79
CA GLN A 477 14.93 -11.40 -18.41
C GLN A 477 13.65 -10.61 -18.07
N VAL A 478 13.53 -9.37 -18.54
CA VAL A 478 12.34 -8.53 -18.36
C VAL A 478 11.11 -9.13 -19.04
N LEU A 479 11.27 -9.64 -20.27
CA LEU A 479 10.21 -10.32 -21.03
C LEU A 479 9.75 -11.60 -20.31
N LEU A 480 10.69 -12.42 -19.87
CA LEU A 480 10.41 -13.67 -19.15
C LEU A 480 9.75 -13.42 -17.80
N ALA A 481 10.22 -12.43 -17.03
CA ALA A 481 9.63 -12.07 -15.74
C ALA A 481 8.18 -11.60 -15.91
N ALA A 482 7.91 -10.74 -16.91
CA ALA A 482 6.56 -10.30 -17.22
C ALA A 482 5.66 -11.44 -17.70
N SER A 483 6.17 -12.33 -18.54
CA SER A 483 5.44 -13.53 -19.00
C SER A 483 5.07 -14.45 -17.85
N VAL A 484 6.00 -14.74 -16.94
CA VAL A 484 5.74 -15.55 -15.73
C VAL A 484 4.73 -14.88 -14.81
N ALA A 485 4.82 -13.57 -14.63
CA ALA A 485 3.91 -12.79 -13.79
C ALA A 485 2.51 -12.58 -14.40
N GLY A 486 2.35 -12.80 -15.71
CA GLY A 486 1.12 -12.48 -16.45
C GLY A 486 0.91 -10.97 -16.63
N THR A 487 1.99 -10.19 -16.69
CA THR A 487 1.97 -8.72 -16.75
C THR A 487 2.18 -8.23 -18.17
N ARG A 488 1.31 -7.35 -18.66
CA ARG A 488 1.46 -6.73 -19.99
C ARG A 488 2.57 -5.70 -19.99
N LEU A 489 3.33 -5.64 -21.09
CA LEU A 489 4.41 -4.70 -21.27
C LEU A 489 4.13 -3.72 -22.41
N THR A 490 4.43 -2.44 -22.18
CA THR A 490 4.79 -1.54 -23.27
C THR A 490 6.31 -1.47 -23.30
N LEU A 491 6.90 -2.18 -24.25
CA LEU A 491 8.34 -2.28 -24.43
C LEU A 491 8.84 -1.10 -25.26
N SER A 492 9.45 -0.12 -24.61
CA SER A 492 10.09 1.04 -25.21
C SER A 492 11.58 0.76 -25.43
N LEU A 493 11.99 0.59 -26.68
CA LEU A 493 13.39 0.39 -27.05
C LEU A 493 13.99 1.64 -27.70
N SER A 494 15.25 1.92 -27.40
CA SER A 494 16.00 2.97 -28.10
C SER A 494 16.23 2.59 -29.58
N PRO A 495 16.29 3.54 -30.52
CA PRO A 495 16.43 3.24 -31.96
C PRO A 495 17.71 2.50 -32.37
N ASP A 496 18.75 2.54 -31.52
CA ASP A 496 20.02 1.81 -31.65
C ASP A 496 19.93 0.34 -31.19
N SER A 497 18.77 -0.11 -30.72
CA SER A 497 18.53 -1.49 -30.30
C SER A 497 18.55 -2.47 -31.47
N ARG A 498 18.89 -3.74 -31.18
CA ARG A 498 18.86 -4.81 -32.18
C ARG A 498 17.43 -5.09 -32.65
N PRO A 499 17.20 -5.28 -33.96
CA PRO A 499 15.86 -5.45 -34.52
C PRO A 499 15.34 -6.88 -34.36
N TRP A 500 14.92 -7.27 -33.15
CA TRP A 500 14.27 -8.55 -32.90
C TRP A 500 12.82 -8.51 -33.36
N ARG A 501 12.56 -8.95 -34.60
CA ARG A 501 11.23 -8.83 -35.24
C ARG A 501 10.11 -9.53 -34.47
N TRP A 502 10.43 -10.64 -33.81
CA TRP A 502 9.47 -11.43 -33.06
C TRP A 502 8.95 -10.73 -31.78
N LEU A 503 9.57 -9.64 -31.33
CA LEU A 503 9.07 -8.87 -30.17
C LEU A 503 7.67 -8.32 -30.42
N ALA A 504 7.37 -7.90 -31.65
CA ALA A 504 6.04 -7.41 -32.03
C ALA A 504 4.98 -8.53 -32.12
N GLU A 505 5.41 -9.79 -32.16
CA GLU A 505 4.54 -10.98 -32.21
C GLU A 505 4.25 -11.54 -30.80
N CYS A 506 4.92 -11.02 -29.76
CA CYS A 506 4.77 -11.52 -28.40
C CYS A 506 3.42 -11.10 -27.81
N GLU A 507 2.65 -12.09 -27.35
CA GLU A 507 1.41 -11.84 -26.63
C GLU A 507 1.66 -10.99 -25.38
N GLY A 508 0.85 -9.94 -25.20
CA GLY A 508 0.97 -9.03 -24.06
C GLY A 508 2.11 -8.03 -24.14
N VAL A 509 2.82 -7.94 -25.27
CA VAL A 509 3.88 -6.94 -25.52
C VAL A 509 3.43 -5.95 -26.59
N GLU A 510 3.45 -4.67 -26.25
CA GLU A 510 3.32 -3.55 -27.17
C GLU A 510 4.71 -2.94 -27.41
N LEU A 511 5.26 -3.10 -28.62
CA LEU A 511 6.59 -2.61 -28.96
C LEU A 511 6.54 -1.15 -29.47
N VAL A 512 7.35 -0.29 -28.86
CA VAL A 512 7.56 1.11 -29.27
C VAL A 512 9.06 1.35 -29.45
N SER A 513 9.46 1.83 -30.63
CA SER A 513 10.82 2.29 -30.88
C SER A 513 10.85 3.81 -30.83
N GLU A 514 11.49 4.38 -29.81
CA GLU A 514 11.47 5.83 -29.57
C GLU A 514 12.78 6.33 -28.94
N ALA A 515 13.18 7.54 -29.34
CA ALA A 515 14.24 8.28 -28.67
C ALA A 515 13.76 8.84 -27.32
N GLU A 516 14.69 9.27 -26.48
CA GLU A 516 14.37 9.74 -25.13
C GLU A 516 13.36 10.91 -25.11
N ALA A 517 13.47 11.86 -26.04
CA ALA A 517 12.54 12.99 -26.13
C ALA A 517 11.09 12.54 -26.35
N GLY A 518 10.87 11.61 -27.29
CA GLY A 518 9.53 11.04 -27.53
C GLY A 518 9.03 10.23 -26.35
N PHE A 519 9.94 9.53 -25.65
CA PHE A 519 9.58 8.79 -24.45
C PHE A 519 9.11 9.69 -23.30
N VAL A 520 9.78 10.83 -23.10
CA VAL A 520 9.37 11.85 -22.11
C VAL A 520 7.99 12.40 -22.43
N GLU A 521 7.70 12.74 -23.70
CA GLU A 521 6.38 13.20 -24.13
C GLU A 521 5.28 12.15 -23.90
N ARG A 522 5.59 10.87 -24.17
CA ARG A 522 4.65 9.77 -23.94
C ARG A 522 4.41 9.50 -22.47
N LEU A 523 5.43 9.62 -21.61
CA LEU A 523 5.29 9.47 -20.16
C LEU A 523 4.40 10.53 -19.51
N ALA A 524 4.21 11.69 -20.15
CA ALA A 524 3.22 12.68 -19.72
C ALA A 524 1.77 12.17 -19.88
N HIS A 525 1.55 11.11 -20.67
CA HIS A 525 0.26 10.47 -20.92
C HIS A 525 0.40 8.93 -20.83
N PRO A 526 0.68 8.37 -19.65
CA PRO A 526 1.09 6.97 -19.50
C PRO A 526 -0.05 5.96 -19.72
N GLY A 527 -1.28 6.41 -19.94
CA GLY A 527 -2.46 5.56 -20.08
C GLY A 527 -2.76 4.82 -18.77
N ASP A 528 -2.82 3.49 -18.84
CA ASP A 528 -3.02 2.60 -17.69
C ASP A 528 -1.71 2.08 -17.07
N ALA A 529 -0.55 2.58 -17.51
CA ALA A 529 0.73 2.21 -16.93
C ALA A 529 0.95 2.89 -15.58
N GLU A 530 1.20 2.08 -14.56
CA GLU A 530 1.46 2.55 -13.18
C GLU A 530 2.97 2.46 -12.83
N ARG A 531 3.77 1.83 -13.69
CA ARG A 531 5.17 1.51 -13.40
C ARG A 531 6.06 1.55 -14.65
N LEU A 532 7.27 2.06 -14.45
CA LEU A 532 8.38 2.06 -15.40
C LEU A 532 9.49 1.14 -14.88
N ARG A 533 9.81 0.07 -15.60
CA ARG A 533 10.95 -0.81 -15.36
C ARG A 533 12.07 -0.44 -16.34
N ALA A 534 13.18 0.08 -15.84
CA ALA A 534 14.36 0.40 -16.64
C ALA A 534 15.54 -0.47 -16.25
N TRP A 535 16.27 -1.02 -17.24
CA TRP A 535 17.50 -1.82 -16.99
C TRP A 535 18.78 -1.07 -17.36
N GLU A 536 18.65 0.21 -17.69
CA GLU A 536 19.75 1.15 -17.89
C GLU A 536 19.45 2.46 -17.16
N PRO A 537 20.46 3.27 -16.84
CA PRO A 537 20.26 4.57 -16.23
C PRO A 537 19.33 5.45 -17.07
N ILE A 538 18.36 6.07 -16.42
CA ILE A 538 17.44 7.03 -17.05
C ILE A 538 17.79 8.46 -16.66
N SER A 539 17.50 9.41 -17.54
CA SER A 539 17.76 10.83 -17.29
C SER A 539 16.81 11.42 -16.25
N THR A 540 17.21 12.57 -15.69
CA THR A 540 16.37 13.35 -14.78
C THR A 540 15.06 13.78 -15.45
N ALA A 541 15.06 14.02 -16.76
CA ALA A 541 13.85 14.38 -17.51
C ALA A 541 12.83 13.24 -17.52
N VAL A 542 13.28 12.00 -17.74
CA VAL A 542 12.42 10.80 -17.66
C VAL A 542 11.86 10.64 -16.24
N ARG A 543 12.69 10.80 -15.20
CA ARG A 543 12.22 10.74 -13.80
C ARG A 543 11.18 11.80 -13.50
N ALA A 544 11.43 13.05 -13.89
CA ALA A 544 10.51 14.15 -13.68
C ALA A 544 9.16 13.90 -14.38
N ALA A 545 9.18 13.40 -15.62
CA ALA A 545 7.96 13.04 -16.35
C ALA A 545 7.18 11.91 -15.65
N ALA A 546 7.86 10.84 -15.23
CA ALA A 546 7.24 9.74 -14.49
C ALA A 546 6.65 10.19 -13.14
N ASN A 547 7.41 10.98 -12.36
CA ASN A 547 6.96 11.54 -11.09
C ASN A 547 5.74 12.45 -11.28
N GLY A 548 5.70 13.24 -12.36
CA GLY A 548 4.59 14.13 -12.70
C GLY A 548 3.26 13.41 -12.97
N THR A 549 3.32 12.15 -13.42
CA THR A 549 2.14 11.33 -13.73
C THR A 549 1.87 10.22 -12.70
N GLY A 550 2.69 10.11 -11.66
CA GLY A 550 2.57 9.08 -10.63
C GLY A 550 3.07 7.69 -11.07
N VAL A 551 3.75 7.60 -12.21
CA VAL A 551 4.38 6.35 -12.66
C VAL A 551 5.59 6.08 -11.79
N THR A 552 5.59 4.94 -11.10
CA THR A 552 6.72 4.55 -10.25
C THR A 552 7.91 4.10 -11.11
N VAL A 553 9.06 4.72 -10.93
CA VAL A 553 10.32 4.33 -11.57
C VAL A 553 11.00 3.20 -10.79
N ILE A 554 11.30 2.11 -11.47
CA ILE A 554 12.10 0.98 -11.01
C ILE A 554 13.33 0.83 -11.92
N ASP A 555 14.44 1.39 -11.49
CA ASP A 555 15.74 1.38 -12.18
C ASP A 555 16.78 0.49 -11.47
N ALA A 556 16.32 -0.38 -10.57
CA ALA A 556 17.15 -1.40 -9.95
C ALA A 556 17.75 -2.34 -11.01
N PRO A 557 18.96 -2.90 -10.80
CA PRO A 557 19.52 -3.90 -11.70
C PRO A 557 18.54 -5.04 -12.00
N VAL A 558 18.55 -5.57 -13.22
CA VAL A 558 17.78 -6.79 -13.54
C VAL A 558 18.48 -7.97 -12.90
N LEU A 559 17.74 -8.72 -12.08
CA LEU A 559 18.27 -9.85 -11.33
C LEU A 559 17.77 -11.16 -11.92
N ALA A 560 18.65 -12.16 -11.99
CA ALA A 560 18.27 -13.52 -12.34
C ALA A 560 17.51 -14.23 -11.21
N ASN A 561 17.57 -13.71 -9.98
CA ASN A 561 16.80 -14.22 -8.85
C ASN A 561 15.32 -13.83 -8.97
N GLY A 562 14.45 -14.82 -9.17
CA GLY A 562 13.01 -14.60 -9.32
C GLY A 562 12.30 -14.11 -8.06
N ARG A 563 12.83 -14.42 -6.87
CA ARG A 563 12.26 -13.95 -5.60
C ARG A 563 12.35 -12.44 -5.45
N LEU A 564 13.33 -11.82 -6.10
CA LEU A 564 13.53 -10.37 -6.13
C LEU A 564 12.91 -9.71 -7.37
N GLU A 565 13.17 -10.23 -8.58
CA GLU A 565 12.80 -9.58 -9.84
C GLU A 565 11.28 -9.59 -10.09
N LEU A 566 10.57 -10.67 -9.78
CA LEU A 566 9.13 -10.77 -10.06
C LEU A 566 8.29 -9.74 -9.26
N ARG A 567 8.80 -9.21 -8.15
CA ARG A 567 8.13 -8.16 -7.35
C ARG A 567 7.88 -6.89 -8.16
N TRP A 568 8.68 -6.63 -9.19
CA TRP A 568 8.50 -5.45 -10.04
C TRP A 568 7.27 -5.56 -10.95
N TYR A 569 6.78 -6.78 -11.19
CA TYR A 569 5.66 -7.07 -12.09
C TYR A 569 4.36 -7.38 -11.36
N LEU A 570 4.39 -7.38 -10.03
CA LEU A 570 3.27 -7.74 -9.18
C LEU A 570 2.94 -6.62 -8.19
N ARG A 571 1.67 -6.60 -7.78
CA ARG A 571 1.12 -5.83 -6.67
C ARG A 571 0.72 -6.78 -5.57
N GLU A 572 1.03 -6.42 -4.33
CA GLU A 572 0.58 -7.17 -3.18
C GLU A 572 -0.87 -6.83 -2.85
N GLN A 573 -1.62 -7.82 -2.39
CA GLN A 573 -2.99 -7.64 -1.92
C GLN A 573 -3.27 -8.52 -0.72
N THR A 574 -3.98 -7.96 0.25
CA THR A 574 -4.50 -8.69 1.41
C THR A 574 -6.00 -8.85 1.26
N VAL A 575 -6.54 -10.03 1.53
CA VAL A 575 -7.97 -10.33 1.61
C VAL A 575 -8.26 -10.99 2.96
N SER A 576 -8.92 -10.26 3.85
CA SER A 576 -9.32 -10.75 5.17
C SER A 576 -10.81 -10.98 5.22
N ARG A 577 -11.23 -12.21 5.53
CA ARG A 577 -12.63 -12.63 5.55
C ARG A 577 -12.97 -13.29 6.87
N VAL A 578 -14.03 -12.83 7.53
CA VAL A 578 -14.66 -13.59 8.60
C VAL A 578 -15.39 -14.79 7.98
N VAL A 579 -15.06 -15.99 8.45
CA VAL A 579 -15.63 -17.26 7.96
C VAL A 579 -16.57 -17.92 8.99
N HIS A 580 -16.76 -17.29 10.15
CA HIS A 580 -17.74 -17.74 11.13
C HIS A 580 -19.03 -16.93 11.04
N ARG A 581 -20.13 -17.55 11.45
CA ARG A 581 -21.39 -16.87 11.71
C ARG A 581 -21.69 -16.96 13.21
N TYR A 582 -21.54 -15.84 13.91
CA TYR A 582 -21.73 -15.76 15.37
C TYR A 582 -20.94 -16.83 16.17
N GLY A 583 -19.69 -17.09 15.77
CA GLY A 583 -18.81 -18.08 16.39
C GLY A 583 -18.92 -19.50 15.81
N SER A 584 -19.99 -19.81 15.08
CA SER A 584 -20.09 -21.06 14.32
C SER A 584 -19.23 -20.96 13.07
N VAL A 585 -18.16 -21.73 13.01
CA VAL A 585 -17.31 -21.84 11.82
C VAL A 585 -17.93 -22.90 10.93
N ASP A 586 -18.12 -22.59 9.65
CA ASP A 586 -18.45 -23.62 8.68
C ASP A 586 -17.18 -24.45 8.44
N ASP A 587 -17.10 -25.63 9.06
CA ASP A 587 -15.99 -26.58 8.82
C ASP A 587 -16.09 -27.20 7.40
N GLY A 588 -17.12 -26.83 6.62
CA GLY A 588 -17.40 -27.31 5.27
C GLY A 588 -16.90 -26.36 4.18
N GLY A 589 -15.69 -26.58 3.68
CA GLY A 589 -15.22 -25.89 2.46
C GLY A 589 -13.92 -26.43 1.86
N ASP A 590 -12.92 -26.79 2.68
CA ASP A 590 -11.61 -27.24 2.18
C ASP A 590 -11.50 -28.76 1.91
N ARG A 591 -12.62 -29.40 1.54
CA ARG A 591 -12.61 -30.78 1.00
C ARG A 591 -12.67 -30.85 -0.52
N VAL A 592 -12.41 -29.75 -1.24
CA VAL A 592 -12.34 -29.78 -2.71
C VAL A 592 -11.04 -29.15 -3.23
N ARG A 593 -10.07 -30.06 -3.41
CA ARG A 593 -8.91 -30.08 -4.34
C ARG A 593 -7.72 -29.15 -4.10
#